data_AF-A0A250Y9U8-F1
#
_entry.id   AF-A0A250Y9U8-F1
#
_cell.length_a   1.000
_cell.length_b   1.000
_cell.length_c   1.000
_cell.angle_alpha   90.00
_cell.angle_beta   90.00
_cell.angle_gamma   90.00
#
_symmetry.space_group_name_H-M   'P 1'
#
loop_
_entity.id
_entity.type
_entity.pdbx_description
1 polymer ?
#
loop_
_entity_poly.entity_id
_entity_poly.type
_entity_poly.pdbx_seq_one_letter_code
_entity_poly.pdbx_strand_id
1 'polypeptide(L)'
;MARSRRTGAHRAHSLARQMKAKRRRPDLDEIHRELRPQGPARPKPDPEAEPDPDLPGGGLHRCLACARYFIDSANLKTHFRSKDHKKRLKQLTIEPYSQEEAERAAGMGSYMPPKRLAMPTEVSTEGPKMDTST
;
A
#
# COMPACT_ATOMS: atom_id res chain seq x y z
N MET A 1 42.86 7.51 32.73
CA MET A 1 42.51 6.35 31.88
C MET A 1 41.81 6.85 30.62
N ALA A 2 42.41 6.69 29.43
CA ALA A 2 41.83 7.15 28.17
C ALA A 2 40.74 6.19 27.68
N ARG A 3 39.62 6.71 27.17
CA ARG A 3 38.54 5.88 26.61
C ARG A 3 39.00 5.27 25.28
N SER A 4 39.02 3.94 25.20
CA SER A 4 39.34 3.22 23.96
C SER A 4 38.28 3.44 22.87
N ARG A 5 38.70 3.48 21.60
CA ARG A 5 37.80 3.64 20.45
C ARG A 5 36.96 2.37 20.26
N ARG A 6 35.66 2.55 20.02
CA ARG A 6 34.71 1.45 19.76
C ARG A 6 34.71 1.06 18.28
N THR A 7 35.76 0.39 17.81
CA THR A 7 35.85 -0.14 16.44
C THR A 7 34.81 -1.24 16.21
N GLY A 8 34.05 -1.18 15.12
CA GLY A 8 33.05 -2.19 14.74
C GLY A 8 31.73 -2.16 15.52
N ALA A 9 31.66 -1.43 16.65
CA ALA A 9 30.44 -1.29 17.47
C ALA A 9 29.66 0.01 17.19
N HIS A 10 29.82 0.58 16.00
CA HIS A 10 29.10 1.79 15.59
C HIS A 10 27.63 1.45 15.31
N ARG A 11 26.71 2.21 15.92
CA ARG A 11 25.28 2.13 15.62
C ARG A 11 24.87 3.33 14.81
N ALA A 12 23.99 3.12 13.83
CA ALA A 12 23.34 4.22 13.14
C ALA A 12 22.27 4.81 14.07
N HIS A 13 22.35 6.11 14.34
CA HIS A 13 21.43 6.81 15.24
C HIS A 13 20.32 7.58 14.51
N SER A 14 20.27 7.50 13.18
CA SER A 14 19.32 8.26 12.37
C SER A 14 18.42 7.37 11.51
N LEU A 15 17.11 7.59 11.63
CA LEU A 15 16.09 6.98 10.77
C LEU A 15 15.88 7.76 9.45
N ALA A 16 16.55 8.90 9.27
CA ALA A 16 16.34 9.77 8.11
C ALA A 16 16.57 9.04 6.78
N ARG A 17 17.49 8.06 6.74
CA ARG A 17 17.75 7.26 5.53
C ARG A 17 16.55 6.43 5.08
N GLN A 18 15.71 5.99 6.02
CA GLN A 18 14.51 5.19 5.74
C GLN A 18 13.34 6.07 5.29
N MET A 19 13.25 7.31 5.77
CA MET A 19 12.14 8.24 5.49
C MET A 19 12.32 9.10 4.22
N LYS A 20 13.44 8.93 3.50
CA LYS A 20 13.72 9.66 2.25
C LYS A 20 12.67 9.34 1.18
N ALA A 21 12.29 10.36 0.41
CA ALA A 21 11.27 10.27 -0.64
C ALA A 21 11.51 9.10 -1.62
N LYS A 22 12.76 8.89 -2.07
CA LYS A 22 13.14 7.80 -2.98
C LYS A 22 12.88 6.37 -2.48
N ARG A 23 12.55 6.19 -1.20
CA ARG A 23 12.24 4.90 -0.56
C ARG A 23 10.87 4.90 0.11
N ARG A 24 10.11 5.98 -0.06
CA ARG A 24 8.81 6.14 0.58
C ARG A 24 7.80 5.28 -0.16
N ARG A 25 6.84 4.75 0.60
CA ARG A 25 5.67 4.08 0.03
C ARG A 25 4.70 5.11 -0.53
N PRO A 26 3.83 4.71 -1.47
CA PRO A 26 2.77 5.57 -1.95
C PRO A 26 1.87 6.03 -0.80
N ASP A 27 1.43 7.27 -0.91
CA ASP A 27 0.64 7.95 0.10
C ASP A 27 -0.83 7.49 0.04
N LEU A 28 -1.62 7.86 1.05
CA LEU A 28 -3.00 7.38 1.18
C LEU A 28 -3.90 7.91 0.06
N ASP A 29 -3.73 9.16 -0.34
CA ASP A 29 -4.51 9.81 -1.40
C ASP A 29 -4.22 9.20 -2.77
N GLU A 30 -2.97 8.87 -3.07
CA GLU A 30 -2.57 8.14 -4.27
C GLU A 30 -3.28 6.78 -4.36
N ILE A 31 -3.32 6.03 -3.27
CA ILE A 31 -4.02 4.74 -3.22
C ILE A 31 -5.53 4.92 -3.37
N HIS A 32 -6.13 5.95 -2.77
CA HIS A 32 -7.55 6.25 -2.98
C HIS A 32 -7.88 6.64 -4.42
N ARG A 33 -6.95 7.27 -5.15
CA ARG A 33 -7.11 7.54 -6.58
C ARG A 33 -7.04 6.25 -7.39
N GLU A 34 -6.13 5.34 -7.04
CA GLU A 34 -6.00 4.01 -7.68
C GLU A 34 -7.22 3.11 -7.40
N LEU A 35 -7.81 3.19 -6.21
CA LEU A 35 -8.99 2.41 -5.82
C LEU A 35 -10.31 2.96 -6.37
N ARG A 36 -10.36 4.25 -6.75
CA ARG A 36 -11.58 4.85 -7.29
C ARG A 36 -11.83 4.29 -8.71
N PRO A 37 -13.03 3.74 -8.99
CA PRO A 37 -13.40 3.32 -10.33
C PRO A 37 -13.74 4.56 -11.17
N GLN A 38 -12.74 5.32 -11.59
CA GLN A 38 -12.92 6.44 -12.53
C GLN A 38 -11.98 6.28 -13.72
N GLY A 39 -12.53 5.81 -14.85
CA GLY A 39 -11.80 5.58 -16.10
C GLY A 39 -11.46 4.10 -16.34
N PRO A 40 -10.90 3.74 -17.52
CA PRO A 40 -10.59 2.36 -17.86
C PRO A 40 -9.74 1.82 -16.73
N ALA A 41 -10.25 0.78 -16.06
CA ALA A 41 -9.55 0.12 -14.97
C ALA A 41 -8.09 0.01 -15.38
N ARG A 42 -7.17 0.64 -14.64
CA ARG A 42 -5.76 0.26 -14.80
C ARG A 42 -5.77 -1.25 -14.73
N PRO A 43 -5.22 -1.95 -15.73
CA PRO A 43 -5.43 -3.37 -15.86
C PRO A 43 -5.10 -3.97 -14.51
N LYS A 44 -6.12 -4.57 -13.85
CA LYS A 44 -5.83 -5.62 -12.89
C LYS A 44 -4.83 -6.48 -13.65
N PRO A 45 -3.62 -6.76 -13.10
CA PRO A 45 -2.61 -7.49 -13.86
C PRO A 45 -3.33 -8.68 -14.44
N ASP A 46 -3.53 -8.66 -15.76
CA ASP A 46 -4.35 -9.67 -16.40
C ASP A 46 -3.63 -10.97 -16.05
N PRO A 47 -4.34 -12.03 -15.63
CA PRO A 47 -3.67 -13.28 -15.30
C PRO A 47 -2.87 -13.83 -16.50
N GLU A 48 -3.14 -13.33 -17.70
CA GLU A 48 -2.48 -13.60 -18.97
C GLU A 48 -1.41 -12.55 -19.35
N ALA A 49 -1.22 -11.50 -18.55
CA ALA A 49 -0.14 -10.53 -18.78
C ALA A 49 1.22 -11.22 -18.57
N GLU A 50 2.17 -10.90 -19.45
CA GLU A 50 3.53 -11.41 -19.35
C GLU A 50 4.15 -11.03 -18.00
N PRO A 51 4.71 -11.98 -17.24
CA PRO A 51 5.22 -11.72 -15.92
C PRO A 51 6.42 -10.75 -15.99
N ASP A 52 6.32 -9.63 -15.29
CA ASP A 52 7.38 -8.63 -15.24
C ASP A 52 8.59 -9.17 -14.45
N PRO A 53 9.77 -9.35 -15.07
CA PRO A 53 10.94 -9.90 -14.40
C PRO A 53 11.53 -8.97 -13.32
N ASP A 54 11.21 -7.67 -13.36
CA ASP A 54 11.73 -6.69 -12.40
C ASP A 54 10.90 -6.67 -11.10
N LEU A 55 9.70 -7.25 -11.11
CA LEU A 55 8.79 -7.29 -9.97
C LEU A 55 8.82 -8.64 -9.23
N PRO A 56 8.67 -8.63 -7.90
CA PRO A 56 8.54 -9.87 -7.13
C PRO A 56 7.33 -10.67 -7.60
N GLY A 57 7.52 -11.97 -7.83
CA GLY A 57 6.42 -12.87 -8.26
C GLY A 57 5.82 -12.50 -9.61
N GLY A 58 6.60 -11.88 -10.51
CA GLY A 58 6.15 -11.52 -11.86
C GLY A 58 5.07 -10.42 -11.88
N GLY A 59 4.87 -9.70 -10.77
CA GLY A 59 3.78 -8.72 -10.63
C GLY A 59 2.39 -9.34 -10.37
N LEU A 60 2.26 -10.67 -10.36
CA LEU A 60 0.99 -11.38 -10.26
C LEU A 60 0.33 -11.28 -8.88
N HIS A 61 1.14 -11.29 -7.81
CA HIS A 61 0.64 -11.30 -6.44
C HIS A 61 0.82 -9.92 -5.77
N ARG A 62 -0.13 -9.01 -5.98
CA ARG A 62 -0.09 -7.64 -5.45
C ARG A 62 -1.24 -7.35 -4.47
N CYS A 63 -0.94 -6.63 -3.39
CA CYS A 63 -1.96 -6.00 -2.55
C CYS A 63 -2.12 -4.52 -2.94
N LEU A 64 -3.31 -4.13 -3.41
CA LEU A 64 -3.62 -2.76 -3.83
C LEU A 64 -3.60 -1.77 -2.65
N ALA A 65 -4.27 -2.12 -1.55
CA ALA A 65 -4.37 -1.25 -0.36
C ALA A 65 -3.00 -0.89 0.26
N CYS A 66 -2.00 -1.78 0.14
CA CYS A 66 -0.66 -1.57 0.65
C CYS A 66 0.38 -1.24 -0.43
N ALA A 67 0.02 -1.31 -1.71
CA ALA A 67 0.91 -1.18 -2.85
C ALA A 67 2.20 -2.02 -2.73
N ARG A 68 2.04 -3.31 -2.40
CA ARG A 68 3.17 -4.25 -2.24
C ARG A 68 2.99 -5.46 -3.15
N TYR A 69 4.08 -5.87 -3.75
CA TYR A 69 4.21 -7.14 -4.47
C TYR A 69 4.73 -8.24 -3.54
N PHE A 70 4.28 -9.45 -3.80
CA PHE A 70 4.63 -10.67 -3.08
C PHE A 70 5.09 -11.73 -4.09
N ILE A 71 5.85 -12.71 -3.59
CA ILE A 71 6.41 -13.77 -4.43
C ILE A 71 5.35 -14.83 -4.74
N ASP A 72 4.50 -15.16 -3.76
CA ASP A 72 3.48 -16.23 -3.86
C ASP A 72 2.10 -15.79 -3.37
N SER A 73 1.07 -16.50 -3.83
CA SER A 73 -0.31 -16.35 -3.33
C SER A 73 -0.45 -16.66 -1.83
N ALA A 74 0.35 -17.59 -1.29
CA ALA A 74 0.35 -17.93 0.13
C ALA A 74 0.81 -16.74 1.00
N ASN A 75 1.87 -16.04 0.56
CA ASN A 75 2.40 -14.85 1.23
C ASN A 75 1.40 -13.66 1.18
N LEU A 76 0.64 -13.56 0.09
CA LEU A 76 -0.43 -12.57 -0.03
C LEU A 76 -1.59 -12.88 0.95
N LYS A 77 -1.98 -14.16 1.10
CA LYS A 77 -2.99 -14.57 2.08
C LYS A 77 -2.56 -14.31 3.53
N THR A 78 -1.30 -14.57 3.88
CA THR A 78 -0.78 -14.25 5.23
C THR A 78 -0.73 -12.74 5.46
N HIS A 79 -0.41 -11.95 4.43
CA HIS A 79 -0.46 -10.49 4.50
C HIS A 79 -1.86 -9.96 4.85
N PHE A 80 -2.94 -10.50 4.26
CA PHE A 80 -4.31 -10.05 4.60
C PHE A 80 -4.69 -10.30 6.05
N ARG A 81 -4.13 -11.33 6.69
CA ARG A 81 -4.37 -11.64 8.11
C ARG A 81 -3.61 -10.69 9.04
N SER A 82 -2.56 -10.03 8.55
CA SER A 82 -1.69 -9.15 9.34
C SER A 82 -2.43 -7.91 9.88
N LYS A 83 -1.96 -7.41 11.03
CA LYS A 83 -2.53 -6.21 11.67
C LYS A 83 -2.29 -4.95 10.85
N ASP A 84 -1.13 -4.85 10.19
CA ASP A 84 -0.78 -3.69 9.37
C ASP A 84 -1.74 -3.52 8.19
N HIS A 85 -2.10 -4.62 7.53
CA HIS A 85 -3.07 -4.61 6.46
C HIS A 85 -4.45 -4.15 6.96
N LYS A 86 -4.93 -4.73 8.06
CA LYS A 86 -6.20 -4.33 8.69
C LYS A 86 -6.21 -2.86 9.11
N LYS A 87 -5.07 -2.35 9.59
CA LYS A 87 -4.89 -0.93 9.92
C LYS A 87 -4.96 -0.06 8.66
N ARG A 88 -4.34 -0.48 7.57
CA ARG A 88 -4.39 0.23 6.28
C ARG A 88 -5.81 0.29 5.73
N LEU A 89 -6.56 -0.81 5.77
CA LEU A 89 -7.97 -0.82 5.37
C LEU A 89 -8.80 0.19 6.20
N LYS A 90 -8.62 0.23 7.51
CA LYS A 90 -9.26 1.23 8.38
C LYS A 90 -8.89 2.67 8.00
N GLN A 91 -7.65 2.93 7.58
CA GLN A 91 -7.26 4.26 7.10
C GLN A 91 -7.95 4.62 5.78
N LEU A 92 -8.11 3.64 4.89
CA LEU A 92 -8.78 3.83 3.60
C LEU A 92 -10.32 3.94 3.70
N THR A 93 -10.92 3.58 4.83
CA THR A 93 -12.36 3.84 5.05
C THR A 93 -12.70 5.31 5.27
N ILE A 94 -11.70 6.17 5.48
CA ILE A 94 -11.88 7.60 5.71
C ILE A 94 -11.43 8.32 4.45
N GLU A 95 -12.18 9.32 4.01
CA GLU A 95 -11.77 10.18 2.89
C GLU A 95 -10.35 10.72 3.10
N PRO A 96 -9.47 10.64 2.09
CA PRO A 96 -8.10 11.12 2.22
C PRO A 96 -8.08 12.64 2.36
N TYR A 97 -7.14 13.12 3.18
CA TYR A 97 -6.88 14.54 3.33
C TYR A 97 -6.55 15.20 1.97
N SER A 98 -7.21 16.30 1.66
CA SER A 98 -7.01 17.05 0.42
C SER A 98 -6.49 18.47 0.68
N GLN A 99 -5.89 19.07 -0.34
CA GLN A 99 -5.44 20.46 -0.26
C GLN A 99 -6.61 21.43 0.03
N GLU A 100 -7.78 21.17 -0.54
CA GLU A 100 -9.00 21.94 -0.29
C GLU A 100 -9.43 21.86 1.20
N GLU A 101 -9.19 20.73 1.86
CA GLU A 101 -9.40 20.61 3.31
C GLU A 101 -8.42 21.49 4.10
N ALA A 102 -7.16 21.56 3.67
CA ALA A 102 -6.16 22.44 4.26
C ALA A 102 -6.54 23.91 4.14
N GLU A 103 -7.00 24.33 2.97
CA GLU A 103 -7.42 25.71 2.68
C GLU A 103 -8.67 26.10 3.47
N ARG A 104 -9.64 25.18 3.59
CA ARG A 104 -10.82 25.37 4.45
C ARG A 104 -10.41 25.55 5.92
N ALA A 105 -9.47 24.76 6.42
CA ALA A 105 -8.94 24.91 7.77
C ALA A 105 -8.18 26.23 7.99
N ALA A 106 -7.55 26.78 6.94
CA ALA A 106 -6.90 28.09 6.95
C ALA A 106 -7.89 29.28 6.87
N GLY A 107 -9.20 29.03 6.81
CA GLY A 107 -10.24 30.06 6.75
C GLY A 107 -10.66 30.48 5.34
N MET A 108 -10.21 29.77 4.30
CA MET A 108 -10.58 30.04 2.90
C MET A 108 -11.85 29.28 2.46
N GLY A 109 -12.66 28.75 3.39
CA GLY A 109 -13.93 28.08 3.08
C GLY A 109 -14.70 27.61 4.32
N SER A 110 -15.73 26.77 4.11
CA SER A 110 -16.60 26.25 5.17
C SER A 110 -16.13 24.89 5.70
N TYR A 111 -16.33 24.62 6.99
CA TYR A 111 -16.01 23.33 7.59
C TYR A 111 -16.92 22.22 7.06
N MET A 112 -16.31 21.11 6.63
CA MET A 112 -17.01 19.89 6.20
C MET A 112 -16.42 18.70 6.96
N PRO A 113 -17.24 17.90 7.67
CA PRO A 113 -16.73 16.73 8.36
C PRO A 113 -16.29 15.65 7.35
N PRO A 114 -15.23 14.87 7.65
CA PRO A 114 -14.75 13.83 6.76
C PRO A 114 -15.78 12.70 6.62
N LYS A 115 -16.03 12.27 5.38
CA LYS A 115 -16.97 11.20 5.09
C LYS A 115 -16.30 9.84 5.25
N ARG A 116 -17.07 8.86 5.74
CA ARG A 116 -16.66 7.45 5.73
C ARG A 116 -17.00 6.85 4.37
N LEU A 117 -15.97 6.40 3.66
CA LEU A 117 -16.09 5.70 2.38
C LEU A 117 -16.35 4.21 2.63
N ALA A 118 -17.32 3.65 1.92
CA ALA A 118 -17.51 2.20 1.84
C ALA A 118 -16.41 1.62 0.96
N MET A 119 -15.33 1.15 1.58
CA MET A 119 -14.25 0.47 0.85
C MET A 119 -14.74 -0.91 0.37
N PRO A 120 -14.57 -1.25 -0.91
CA PRO A 120 -14.90 -2.57 -1.42
C PRO A 120 -14.00 -3.62 -0.75
N THR A 121 -14.57 -4.44 0.14
CA THR A 121 -13.91 -5.58 0.77
C THR A 121 -13.84 -6.79 -0.17
N GLU A 122 -13.56 -6.57 -1.45
CA GLU A 122 -13.44 -7.60 -2.48
C GLU A 122 -11.96 -7.78 -2.82
N VAL A 123 -11.21 -8.31 -1.85
CA VAL A 123 -9.92 -8.96 -2.15
C VAL A 123 -9.86 -10.32 -1.45
N SER A 124 -11.00 -11.01 -1.44
CA SER A 124 -11.10 -12.40 -1.01
C SER A 124 -11.57 -13.23 -2.19
N THR A 125 -10.67 -14.10 -2.64
CA THR A 125 -10.97 -15.41 -3.23
C THR A 125 -11.63 -15.45 -4.61
N GLU A 126 -10.89 -15.14 -5.67
CA GLU A 126 -10.98 -15.92 -6.91
C GLU A 126 -9.55 -16.26 -7.33
N GLY A 127 -9.03 -17.34 -6.74
CA GLY A 127 -7.92 -18.05 -7.37
C GLY A 127 -8.50 -18.83 -8.55
N PRO A 128 -7.79 -18.95 -9.69
CA PRO A 128 -8.25 -19.81 -10.77
C PRO A 128 -8.47 -21.21 -10.20
N LYS A 129 -9.69 -21.73 -10.34
CA LYS A 129 -9.96 -23.16 -10.17
C LYS A 129 -9.17 -23.85 -11.28
N MET A 130 -7.99 -24.37 -10.95
CA MET A 130 -7.35 -25.34 -11.83
C MET A 130 -8.20 -26.60 -11.74
N ASP A 131 -9.02 -26.83 -12.77
CA ASP A 131 -9.73 -28.08 -12.97
C ASP A 131 -8.68 -29.18 -13.18
N THR A 132 -8.34 -29.90 -12.11
CA THR A 132 -7.60 -31.16 -12.20
C THR A 132 -8.58 -32.22 -12.70
N SER A 133 -8.83 -32.20 -14.00
CA SER A 133 -9.51 -33.25 -14.74
C SER A 133 -8.60 -33.71 -15.88
N THR A 134 -7.70 -34.64 -15.56
CA THR A 134 -7.34 -35.87 -16.31
C THR A 134 -6.10 -36.48 -15.68
#